data_AF-A0A127MGN6-F1
#
_entry.id   AF-A0A127MGN6-F1
#
_cell.length_a   1.000
_cell.length_b   1.000
_cell.length_c   1.000
_cell.angle_alpha   90.00
_cell.angle_beta   90.00
_cell.angle_gamma   90.00
#
_symmetry.space_group_name_H-M   'P 1'
#
loop_
_entity.id
_entity.type
_entity.pdbx_description
1 polymer ?
#
loop_
_entity_poly.entity_id
_entity_poly.type
_entity_poly.pdbx_seq_one_letter_code
_entity_poly.pdbx_strand_id
1 'polypeptide(L)'
;MYIFIIFLCGIGNFAMHKAMLESNHPIMAEARGSFRKILGPHGSYFLEFFMLVAAMIFANMGMLTAVIFYFIYTLANCAAAWVLFSNKH
;
A
#
# COMPACT_ATOMS: atom_id res chain seq x y z
N MET A 1 6.55 0.72 -20.43
CA MET A 1 5.43 -0.16 -20.02
C MET A 1 5.47 -0.50 -18.53
N TYR A 2 6.59 -0.96 -17.99
CA TYR A 2 6.73 -1.35 -16.57
C TYR A 2 6.41 -0.25 -15.55
N ILE A 3 6.89 0.98 -15.79
CA ILE A 3 6.59 2.14 -14.92
C ILE A 3 5.08 2.43 -14.90
N PHE A 4 4.41 2.35 -16.04
CA PHE A 4 2.97 2.60 -16.13
C PHE A 4 2.17 1.58 -15.31
N ILE A 5 2.55 0.30 -15.37
CA ILE A 5 1.91 -0.76 -14.58
C ILE A 5 2.09 -0.50 -13.07
N ILE A 6 3.33 -0.24 -12.64
CA ILE A 6 3.63 0.07 -11.23
C ILE A 6 2.88 1.32 -10.77
N PHE A 7 2.80 2.35 -11.61
CA PHE A 7 2.08 3.57 -11.28
C PHE A 7 0.58 3.31 -11.04
N LEU A 8 -0.07 2.52 -11.91
CA LEU A 8 -1.47 2.12 -11.70
C LEU A 8 -1.66 1.29 -10.42
N CYS A 9 -0.74 0.35 -10.14
CA CYS A 9 -0.72 -0.38 -8.88
C CYS A 9 -0.58 0.57 -7.68
N GLY A 10 0.27 1.59 -7.80
CA GLY A 10 0.47 2.63 -6.80
C GLY A 10 -0.82 3.37 -6.50
N ILE A 11 -1.54 3.86 -7.52
CA ILE A 11 -2.85 4.50 -7.34
C ILE A 11 -3.79 3.59 -6.54
N GLY A 12 -3.85 2.30 -6.89
CA GLY A 12 -4.64 1.31 -6.17
C GLY A 12 -4.23 1.18 -4.70
N ASN A 13 -2.94 1.02 -4.41
CA ASN A 13 -2.43 0.92 -3.04
C ASN A 13 -2.76 2.16 -2.22
N PHE A 14 -2.52 3.36 -2.73
CA PHE A 14 -2.85 4.59 -2.03
C PHE A 14 -4.36 4.73 -1.76
N ALA A 15 -5.20 4.34 -2.72
CA ALA A 15 -6.65 4.36 -2.54
C ALA A 15 -7.11 3.36 -1.46
N MET A 16 -6.58 2.13 -1.49
CA MET A 16 -6.86 1.12 -0.46
C MET A 16 -6.37 1.56 0.91
N HIS A 17 -5.18 2.13 0.98
CA HIS A 17 -4.58 2.60 2.22
C HIS A 17 -5.39 3.74 2.83
N LYS A 18 -5.88 4.67 1.99
CA LYS A 18 -6.81 5.72 2.40
C LYS A 18 -8.10 5.14 2.96
N ALA A 19 -8.74 4.22 2.24
CA ALA A 19 -9.97 3.58 2.69
C ALA A 19 -9.78 2.87 4.04
N MET A 20 -8.66 2.16 4.23
CA MET A 20 -8.34 1.49 5.51
C MET A 20 -8.15 2.50 6.64
N LEU A 21 -7.43 3.60 6.40
CA LEU A 21 -7.17 4.62 7.41
C LEU A 21 -8.42 5.41 7.80
N GLU A 22 -9.34 5.63 6.86
CA GLU A 22 -10.63 6.27 7.09
C GLU A 22 -11.66 5.29 7.69
N SER A 23 -11.39 3.98 7.66
CA SER A 23 -12.26 2.99 8.29
C SER A 23 -12.20 3.08 9.82
N ASN A 24 -13.36 2.93 10.48
CA ASN A 24 -13.48 2.88 11.94
C ASN A 24 -13.31 1.46 12.51
N HIS A 25 -12.67 0.55 11.76
CA HIS A 25 -12.54 -0.84 12.19
C HIS A 25 -11.60 -0.95 13.40
N PRO A 26 -11.96 -1.67 14.48
CA PRO A 26 -11.16 -1.78 15.70
C PRO A 26 -9.75 -2.33 15.46
N ILE A 27 -9.60 -3.27 14.52
CA ILE A 27 -8.28 -3.82 14.13
C ILE A 27 -7.38 -2.73 13.54
N MET A 28 -7.95 -1.83 12.74
CA MET A 28 -7.22 -0.69 12.18
C MET A 28 -6.98 0.41 13.20
N ALA A 29 -7.82 0.54 14.23
CA ALA A 29 -7.58 1.48 15.33
C ALA A 29 -6.34 1.07 16.16
N GLU A 30 -6.19 -0.22 16.43
CA GLU A 30 -5.05 -0.76 17.20
C GLU A 30 -3.75 -0.71 16.37
N ALA A 31 -3.81 -1.13 15.10
CA ALA A 31 -2.68 -1.02 14.17
C ALA A 31 -2.26 0.45 13.95
N ARG A 32 -3.21 1.38 13.79
CA ARG A 32 -2.95 2.83 13.74
C ARG A 32 -2.30 3.32 15.02
N GLY A 33 -2.73 2.86 16.19
CA GLY A 33 -2.18 3.27 17.48
C GLY A 33 -0.69 2.95 17.60
N SER A 34 -0.27 1.76 17.15
CA SER A 34 1.14 1.36 17.14
C SER A 34 1.95 2.11 16.08
N PHE A 35 1.47 2.16 14.84
CA PHE A 35 2.19 2.84 13.74
C PHE A 35 2.31 4.35 13.94
N ARG A 36 1.25 5.00 14.45
CA ARG A 36 1.23 6.45 14.68
C ARG A 36 2.22 6.89 15.75
N LYS A 37 2.53 6.04 16.74
CA LYS A 37 3.56 6.32 17.74
C LYS A 37 4.97 6.39 17.14
N ILE A 38 5.22 5.66 16.05
CA ILE A 38 6.55 5.54 15.45
C ILE A 38 6.73 6.53 14.29
N LEU A 39 5.75 6.60 13.37
CA LEU A 39 5.88 7.36 12.11
C LEU A 39 4.86 8.50 11.97
N GLY A 40 4.02 8.74 12.98
CA GLY A 40 2.97 9.77 12.94
C GLY A 40 1.73 9.40 12.11
N PRO A 41 0.74 10.29 12.02
CA PRO A 41 -0.56 10.01 11.39
C PRO A 41 -0.48 9.76 9.87
N HIS A 42 0.57 10.23 9.21
CA HIS A 42 0.78 10.05 7.76
C HIS A 42 1.97 9.14 7.43
N GLY A 43 2.60 8.53 8.44
CA GLY A 43 3.81 7.72 8.27
C GLY A 43 3.65 6.56 7.29
N SER A 44 2.47 5.94 7.28
CA SER A 44 2.17 4.83 6.40
C SER A 44 2.10 5.26 4.91
N TYR A 45 1.62 6.47 4.63
CA TYR A 45 1.65 7.01 3.26
C TYR A 45 3.07 7.33 2.79
N PHE A 46 3.95 7.78 3.69
CA PHE A 46 5.36 7.98 3.37
C PHE A 46 6.04 6.66 3.00
N LEU A 47 5.75 5.59 3.74
CA LEU A 47 6.30 4.27 3.46
C LEU A 47 5.77 3.72 2.12
N GLU A 48 4.48 3.86 1.86
CA GLU A 48 3.86 3.49 0.57
C GLU A 48 4.50 4.29 -0.59
N PHE A 49 4.70 5.59 -0.40
CA PHE A 49 5.34 6.45 -1.40
C PHE A 49 6.78 6.01 -1.68
N PHE A 50 7.55 5.73 -0.63
CA PHE A 50 8.93 5.29 -0.76
C PHE A 50 9.03 3.96 -1.51
N MET A 51 8.16 3.00 -1.17
CA MET A 51 8.06 1.71 -1.87
C MET A 51 7.72 1.90 -3.35
N LEU A 52 6.74 2.78 -3.67
CA LEU A 52 6.37 3.08 -5.06
C LEU A 52 7.53 3.72 -5.84
N VAL A 53 8.19 4.73 -5.26
CA VAL A 53 9.33 5.40 -5.90
C VAL A 53 10.47 4.43 -6.15
N ALA A 54 10.83 3.60 -5.17
CA ALA A 54 11.87 2.58 -5.32
C ALA A 54 11.52 1.60 -6.46
N ALA A 55 10.28 1.10 -6.49
CA ALA A 55 9.82 0.20 -7.55
C ALA A 55 9.88 0.85 -8.94
N MET A 56 9.48 2.12 -9.06
CA MET A 56 9.56 2.85 -10.33
C MET A 56 10.99 3.08 -10.79
N ILE A 57 11.92 3.39 -9.88
CA ILE A 57 13.35 3.54 -10.20
C ILE A 57 13.89 2.22 -10.77
N PHE A 58 13.67 1.09 -10.08
CA PHE A 58 14.16 -0.20 -10.55
C PHE A 58 13.49 -0.64 -11.86
N ALA A 59 12.20 -0.36 -12.04
CA ALA A 59 11.51 -0.62 -13.30
C ALA A 59 12.06 0.22 -14.46
N ASN A 60 12.48 1.47 -14.20
CA ASN A 60 13.15 2.32 -15.19
C ASN A 60 14.53 1.76 -15.58
N MET A 61 15.20 1.06 -14.67
CA MET A 61 16.43 0.32 -14.95
C MET A 61 16.19 -1.01 -15.70
N GLY A 62 14.95 -1.29 -16.10
CA GLY A 62 14.58 -2.50 -16.85
C GLY A 62 14.37 -3.75 -15.99
N MET A 63 14.32 -3.62 -14.66
CA MET A 63 14.19 -4.76 -13.76
C MET A 63 12.74 -5.26 -13.71
N LEU A 64 12.45 -6.35 -14.43
CA LEU A 64 11.14 -7.01 -14.37
C LEU A 64 10.78 -7.49 -12.95
N THR A 65 11.78 -7.90 -12.18
CA THR A 65 11.59 -8.34 -10.79
C THR A 65 10.92 -7.25 -9.94
N ALA A 66 11.25 -5.98 -10.12
CA ALA A 66 10.62 -4.88 -9.39
C ALA A 66 9.11 -4.77 -9.69
N VAL A 67 8.72 -5.00 -10.95
CA VAL A 67 7.30 -5.01 -11.37
C VAL A 67 6.56 -6.16 -10.68
N ILE A 68 7.15 -7.36 -10.68
CA ILE A 68 6.55 -8.55 -10.06
C ILE A 68 6.42 -8.34 -8.55
N PHE A 69 7.47 -7.87 -7.87
CA PHE A 69 7.44 -7.59 -6.44
C PHE A 69 6.35 -6.57 -6.08
N TYR A 70 6.30 -5.45 -6.79
CA TYR A 70 5.31 -4.41 -6.52
C TYR A 70 3.88 -4.87 -6.83
N PHE A 71 3.70 -5.69 -7.87
CA PHE A 71 2.41 -6.29 -8.20
C PHE A 71 1.93 -7.27 -7.12
N ILE A 72 2.79 -8.17 -6.65
CA ILE A 72 2.47 -9.10 -5.55
C ILE A 72 2.15 -8.33 -4.27
N TYR A 73 2.94 -7.31 -3.95
CA TYR A 73 2.68 -6.42 -2.83
C TYR A 73 1.29 -5.77 -2.92
N THR A 74 0.91 -5.29 -4.11
CA THR A 74 -0.40 -4.70 -4.37
C THR A 74 -1.54 -5.71 -4.18
N LEU A 75 -1.36 -6.96 -4.62
CA LEU A 75 -2.35 -8.02 -4.38
C LEU A 75 -2.50 -8.34 -2.90
N ALA A 76 -1.41 -8.37 -2.14
CA ALA A 76 -1.45 -8.57 -0.70
C ALA A 76 -2.21 -7.44 0.01
N ASN A 77 -1.95 -6.19 -0.36
CA ASN A 77 -2.70 -5.02 0.14
C ASN A 77 -4.20 -5.11 -0.22
N CYS A 78 -4.51 -5.57 -1.43
CA CYS A 78 -5.90 -5.78 -1.86
C CYS A 78 -6.59 -6.87 -1.05
N ALA A 79 -5.94 -8.00 -0.80
CA ALA A 79 -6.47 -9.06 0.06
C ALA A 79 -6.71 -8.56 1.49
N ALA A 80 -5.77 -7.79 2.04
CA ALA A 80 -5.92 -7.18 3.36
C ALA A 80 -7.11 -6.19 3.41
N ALA A 81 -7.25 -5.35 2.37
CA ALA A 81 -8.39 -4.43 2.23
C ALA A 81 -9.70 -5.21 2.16
N TRP A 82 -9.73 -6.25 1.34
CA TRP A 82 -10.91 -7.09 1.15
C TRP A 82 -11.34 -7.76 2.45
N VAL A 83 -10.42 -8.36 3.20
CA VAL A 83 -10.72 -8.97 4.50
C VAL A 83 -11.27 -7.93 5.47
N LEU A 84 -10.66 -6.74 5.53
CA LEU A 84 -11.11 -5.67 6.42
C LEU A 84 -12.55 -5.23 6.10
N PHE A 85 -12.88 -5.03 4.82
CA PHE A 85 -14.20 -4.52 4.42
C PHE A 85 -15.27 -5.60 4.30
N SER A 86 -14.87 -6.85 4.06
CA SER A 86 -15.81 -7.99 3.99
C SER A 86 -16.24 -8.44 5.39
N ASN A 87 -15.40 -8.24 6.41
CA ASN A 87 -15.71 -8.62 7.77
C ASN A 87 -16.44 -7.46 8.49
N LYS A 88 -17.73 -7.30 8.15
CA LYS A 88 -18.69 -6.44 8.88
C LYS A 88 -19.06 -7.12 10.19
N HIS A 89 -18.32 -6.86 11.26
CA HIS A 89 -18.78 -7.09 12.62
C HIS A 89 -19.12 -5.75 13.26
#